data_AF-A0A3D3LYS7-F1
#
_entry.id   AF-A0A3D3LYS7-F1
#
_cell.length_a   1.000
_cell.length_b   1.000
_cell.length_c   1.000
_cell.angle_alpha   90.00
_cell.angle_beta   90.00
_cell.angle_gamma   90.00
#
_symmetry.space_group_name_H-M   'P 1'
#
loop_
_entity.id
_entity.type
_entity.pdbx_description
1 polymer ?
#
loop_
_entity_poly.entity_id
_entity_poly.type
_entity_poly.pdbx_seq_one_letter_code
_entity_poly.pdbx_strand_id
1 'polypeptide(L)'
;MNLTTIAWIVGVILTISTWGTVYRIWKGPSLLDRVLASDVLLSIITSALCIIMIVTDTEYSIILLVAIALIGFVGSVTVARFADNSKADEATPITTVERHRRRKNRGNRSTGHDHRDYHAEDTDKVHHSESHPSRASMDQGE
;
A
#
# COMPACT_ATOMS: atom_id res chain seq x y z
N MET A 1 -51.80 -19.64 10.82
CA MET A 1 -50.93 -18.68 11.53
C MET A 1 -51.49 -17.29 11.29
N ASN A 2 -51.68 -16.48 12.32
CA ASN A 2 -52.27 -15.15 12.17
C ASN A 2 -51.23 -14.17 11.60
N LEU A 3 -51.65 -13.25 10.72
CA LEU A 3 -50.76 -12.27 10.07
C LEU A 3 -49.93 -11.47 11.09
N THR A 4 -50.57 -11.08 12.21
CA THR A 4 -49.91 -10.37 13.31
C THR A 4 -48.78 -11.18 13.93
N THR A 5 -48.94 -12.49 14.12
CA THR A 5 -47.90 -13.37 14.67
C THR A 5 -46.68 -13.41 13.74
N ILE A 6 -46.93 -13.48 12.43
CA ILE A 6 -45.86 -13.48 11.42
C ILE A 6 -45.10 -12.15 11.47
N ALA A 7 -45.81 -11.01 11.52
CA ALA A 7 -45.20 -9.69 11.61
C ALA A 7 -44.28 -9.55 12.84
N TRP A 8 -44.70 -10.06 14.00
CA TRP A 8 -43.86 -10.08 15.21
C TRP A 8 -42.60 -10.93 15.06
N ILE A 9 -42.73 -12.16 14.53
CA ILE A 9 -41.58 -13.05 14.31
C ILE A 9 -40.56 -12.38 13.38
N VAL A 10 -41.02 -11.84 12.25
CA VAL A 10 -40.13 -11.17 11.29
C VAL A 10 -39.51 -9.92 11.91
N GLY A 11 -40.27 -9.13 12.66
CA GLY A 11 -39.75 -7.95 13.36
C GLY A 11 -38.60 -8.28 14.33
N VAL A 12 -38.71 -9.38 15.08
CA VAL A 12 -37.63 -9.85 15.97
C VAL A 12 -36.39 -10.24 15.16
N ILE A 13 -36.55 -10.98 14.07
CA ILE A 13 -35.45 -11.40 13.20
C ILE A 13 -34.75 -10.18 12.57
N LEU A 14 -35.52 -9.20 12.08
CA LEU A 14 -34.96 -7.97 11.52
C LEU A 14 -34.19 -7.18 12.57
N THR A 15 -34.69 -7.09 13.80
CA THR A 15 -33.99 -6.40 14.90
C THR A 15 -32.63 -7.03 15.20
N ILE A 16 -32.57 -8.37 15.29
CA ILE A 16 -31.31 -9.10 15.50
C ILE A 16 -30.36 -8.87 14.31
N SER A 17 -30.89 -8.91 13.08
CA SER A 17 -30.13 -8.66 11.85
C SER A 17 -29.57 -7.25 11.79
N THR A 18 -30.34 -6.24 12.21
CA THR A 18 -29.89 -4.84 12.32
C THR A 18 -28.72 -4.74 13.27
N TRP A 19 -28.81 -5.36 14.45
CA TRP A 19 -27.73 -5.31 15.44
C TRP A 19 -26.42 -5.92 14.90
N GLY A 20 -26.51 -7.08 14.24
CA GLY A 20 -25.36 -7.73 13.62
C GLY A 20 -24.76 -6.88 12.49
N THR A 21 -25.61 -6.28 11.66
CA THR A 21 -25.18 -5.43 10.54
C THR A 21 -24.50 -4.15 11.03
N VAL A 22 -25.08 -3.47 12.02
CA VAL A 22 -24.49 -2.27 12.63
C VAL A 22 -23.12 -2.57 13.25
N TYR A 23 -22.98 -3.71 13.93
CA TYR A 23 -21.69 -4.15 14.46
C TYR A 23 -20.64 -4.35 13.35
N ARG A 24 -21.03 -4.92 12.21
CA ARG A 24 -20.16 -5.10 11.03
C ARG A 24 -19.75 -3.76 10.42
N ILE A 25 -20.66 -2.78 10.33
CA ILE A 25 -20.34 -1.43 9.85
C ILE A 25 -19.25 -0.77 10.72
N TRP A 26 -19.34 -0.92 12.04
CA TRP A 26 -18.37 -0.34 12.97
C TRP A 26 -17.02 -1.04 12.98
N LYS A 27 -17.01 -2.37 13.08
CA LYS A 27 -15.77 -3.16 13.25
C LYS A 27 -15.13 -3.56 11.91
N GLY A 28 -15.85 -3.43 10.80
CA GLY A 28 -15.40 -3.84 9.47
C GLY A 28 -14.03 -3.25 9.12
N PRO A 29 -12.99 -4.06 8.87
CA PRO A 29 -11.64 -3.59 8.57
C PRO A 29 -11.50 -3.11 7.11
N SER A 30 -12.36 -3.61 6.21
CA SER A 30 -12.34 -3.28 4.78
C SER A 30 -13.43 -2.26 4.45
N LEU A 31 -13.10 -1.26 3.62
CA LEU A 31 -14.07 -0.30 3.09
C LEU A 31 -15.21 -1.01 2.34
N LEU A 32 -14.87 -2.05 1.56
CA LEU A 32 -15.83 -2.85 0.82
C LEU A 32 -16.78 -3.60 1.77
N ASP A 33 -16.27 -4.11 2.90
CA ASP A 33 -17.08 -4.79 3.90
C ASP A 33 -18.09 -3.84 4.58
N ARG A 34 -17.67 -2.61 4.88
CA ARG A 34 -18.56 -1.59 5.46
C ARG A 34 -19.67 -1.19 4.48
N VAL A 35 -19.33 -1.02 3.21
CA VAL A 35 -20.33 -0.65 2.19
C VAL A 35 -21.30 -1.80 1.93
N LEU A 36 -20.82 -3.04 1.86
CA LEU A 36 -21.70 -4.21 1.77
C LEU A 36 -22.62 -4.32 3.00
N ALA A 37 -22.10 -4.06 4.20
CA ALA A 37 -22.92 -4.04 5.42
C ALA A 37 -23.97 -2.92 5.38
N SER A 38 -23.66 -1.75 4.82
CA SER A 38 -24.65 -0.68 4.65
C SER A 38 -25.77 -1.05 3.67
N ASP A 39 -25.48 -1.79 2.60
CA ASP A 39 -26.47 -2.29 1.64
C ASP A 39 -27.41 -3.33 2.30
N VAL A 40 -26.86 -4.22 3.12
CA VAL A 40 -27.65 -5.15 3.93
C VAL A 40 -28.54 -4.39 4.92
N LEU A 41 -28.06 -3.31 5.52
CA LEU A 41 -28.86 -2.47 6.42
C LEU A 41 -30.03 -1.82 5.68
N LEU A 42 -29.80 -1.29 4.48
CA LEU A 42 -30.85 -0.75 3.61
C LEU A 42 -31.87 -1.83 3.24
N SER A 43 -31.42 -3.06 2.96
CA SER A 43 -32.30 -4.21 2.70
C SER A 43 -33.18 -4.56 3.90
N ILE A 44 -32.63 -4.51 5.12
CA ILE A 44 -33.38 -4.75 6.36
C ILE A 44 -34.47 -3.67 6.56
N ILE A 45 -34.13 -2.40 6.33
CA ILE A 45 -35.09 -1.29 6.40
C ILE A 45 -36.20 -1.48 5.34
N THR A 46 -35.82 -1.86 4.13
CA THR A 46 -36.74 -2.15 3.03
C THR A 46 -37.68 -3.31 3.38
N SER A 47 -37.17 -4.38 4.00
CA SER A 47 -38.01 -5.48 4.51
C SER A 47 -38.96 -5.01 5.60
N ALA A 48 -38.53 -4.14 6.53
CA ALA A 48 -39.42 -3.60 7.56
C ALA A 48 -40.55 -2.77 6.95
N LEU A 49 -40.25 -1.93 5.96
CA LEU A 49 -41.24 -1.17 5.20
C LEU A 49 -42.22 -2.09 4.45
N CYS A 50 -41.72 -3.20 3.90
CA CYS A 50 -42.57 -4.20 3.23
C CYS A 50 -43.58 -4.84 4.19
N ILE A 51 -43.20 -5.12 5.44
CA ILE A 51 -44.13 -5.64 6.45
C ILE A 51 -45.20 -4.60 6.79
N ILE A 52 -44.81 -3.33 6.95
CA ILE A 52 -45.76 -2.24 7.19
C ILE A 52 -46.76 -2.13 6.03
N MET A 53 -46.28 -2.29 4.80
CA MET A 53 -47.12 -2.31 3.59
C MET A 53 -48.17 -3.41 3.63
N ILE A 54 -47.76 -4.64 4.00
CA ILE A 54 -48.65 -5.81 4.11
C ILE A 54 -49.67 -5.64 5.24
N VAL A 55 -49.26 -5.07 6.37
CA VAL A 55 -50.15 -4.86 7.54
C VAL A 55 -51.14 -3.72 7.30
N THR A 56 -50.74 -2.69 6.54
CA THR A 56 -51.56 -1.50 6.28
C THR A 56 -52.44 -1.66 5.03
N ASP A 57 -52.20 -2.67 4.20
CA ASP A 57 -52.92 -2.95 2.94
C ASP A 57 -52.84 -1.79 1.93
N THR A 58 -51.69 -1.10 1.89
CA THR A 58 -51.45 0.08 1.04
C THR A 58 -50.21 -0.09 0.20
N GLU A 59 -50.28 0.09 -1.12
CA GLU A 59 -49.18 -0.20 -2.05
C GLU A 59 -48.27 1.01 -2.42
N TYR A 60 -48.52 2.20 -1.84
CA TYR A 60 -47.81 3.43 -2.25
C TYR A 60 -46.29 3.38 -2.04
N SER A 61 -45.78 2.45 -1.24
CA SER A 61 -44.34 2.31 -0.95
C SER A 61 -43.58 1.43 -1.94
N ILE A 62 -44.23 0.72 -2.88
CA ILE A 62 -43.53 -0.23 -3.78
C ILE A 62 -42.42 0.47 -4.59
N ILE A 63 -42.70 1.64 -5.16
CA ILE A 63 -41.72 2.42 -5.92
C ILE A 63 -40.53 2.84 -5.03
N LEU A 64 -40.81 3.22 -3.77
CA LEU A 64 -39.79 3.58 -2.80
C LEU A 64 -38.90 2.37 -2.46
N LEU A 65 -39.48 1.18 -2.26
CA LEU A 65 -38.71 -0.05 -2.00
C LEU A 65 -37.74 -0.35 -3.14
N VAL A 66 -38.21 -0.25 -4.39
CA VAL A 66 -37.37 -0.46 -5.58
C VAL A 66 -36.27 0.59 -5.66
N ALA A 67 -36.58 1.87 -5.42
CA ALA A 67 -35.59 2.95 -5.43
C ALA A 67 -34.49 2.72 -4.38
N ILE A 68 -34.84 2.34 -3.15
CA ILE A 68 -33.86 2.06 -2.08
C ILE A 68 -32.96 0.88 -2.46
N ALA A 69 -33.54 -0.21 -2.98
CA ALA A 69 -32.79 -1.38 -3.40
C ALA A 69 -31.80 -1.07 -4.53
N LEU A 70 -32.22 -0.28 -5.52
CA LEU A 70 -31.33 0.16 -6.60
C LEU A 70 -30.22 1.07 -6.10
N ILE A 71 -30.52 2.03 -5.22
CA ILE A 71 -29.52 2.95 -4.64
C ILE A 71 -28.47 2.18 -3.84
N GLY A 72 -28.89 1.25 -2.97
CA GLY A 72 -27.97 0.41 -2.19
C GLY A 72 -27.07 -0.45 -3.06
N PHE A 73 -27.67 -1.14 -4.03
CA PHE A 73 -26.94 -2.01 -4.96
C PHE A 73 -25.95 -1.23 -5.83
N VAL A 74 -26.41 -0.17 -6.51
CA VAL A 74 -25.56 0.64 -7.38
C VAL A 74 -24.42 1.27 -6.58
N GLY A 75 -24.72 1.82 -5.40
CA GLY A 75 -23.70 2.39 -4.51
C GLY A 75 -22.62 1.37 -4.13
N SER A 76 -23.01 0.16 -3.75
CA SER A 76 -22.09 -0.92 -3.41
C SER A 76 -21.22 -1.37 -4.59
N VAL A 77 -21.83 -1.55 -5.78
CA VAL A 77 -21.11 -1.94 -7.00
C VAL A 77 -20.12 -0.85 -7.44
N THR A 78 -20.52 0.41 -7.39
CA THR A 78 -19.64 1.54 -7.68
C THR A 78 -18.42 1.52 -6.75
N VAL A 79 -18.63 1.43 -5.45
CA VAL A 79 -17.52 1.39 -4.49
C VAL A 79 -16.62 0.18 -4.73
N ALA A 80 -17.17 -1.01 -4.97
CA ALA A 80 -16.38 -2.21 -5.24
C ALA A 80 -15.48 -2.06 -6.49
N ARG A 81 -15.97 -1.38 -7.54
CA ARG A 81 -15.22 -1.13 -8.78
C ARG A 81 -14.10 -0.11 -8.60
N PHE A 82 -14.34 0.95 -7.84
CA PHE A 82 -13.34 2.01 -7.64
C PHE A 82 -12.35 1.70 -6.52
N ALA A 83 -12.73 0.89 -5.52
CA ALA A 83 -11.86 0.51 -4.41
C ALA A 83 -10.61 -0.28 -4.85
N ASP A 84 -10.68 -0.99 -5.98
CA ASP A 84 -9.53 -1.71 -6.54
C ASP A 84 -8.55 -0.74 -7.24
N ASN A 85 -9.08 0.25 -7.96
CA ASN A 85 -8.28 1.26 -8.64
C ASN A 85 -7.55 2.20 -7.67
N SER A 86 -8.10 2.45 -6.47
CA SER A 86 -7.45 3.30 -5.46
C SER A 86 -6.15 2.72 -4.90
N LYS A 87 -5.96 1.39 -4.92
CA LYS A 87 -4.71 0.77 -4.44
C LYS A 87 -3.54 0.97 -5.40
N ALA A 88 -3.82 1.16 -6.70
CA ALA A 88 -2.80 1.30 -7.73
C ALA A 88 -2.13 2.68 -7.73
N ASP A 89 -2.84 3.73 -7.30
CA ASP A 89 -2.33 5.11 -7.29
C ASP A 89 -1.44 5.38 -6.05
N GLU A 90 -1.71 4.70 -4.93
CA GLU A 90 -0.93 4.82 -3.69
C GLU A 90 0.41 4.05 -3.74
N ALA A 91 0.59 3.18 -4.73
CA ALA A 91 1.88 2.59 -5.07
C ALA A 91 2.81 3.57 -5.83
N THR A 92 2.51 4.87 -5.80
CA THR A 92 3.48 5.93 -6.10
C THR A 92 4.14 6.37 -4.79
N PRO A 93 5.16 5.67 -4.28
CA PRO A 93 5.94 6.24 -3.21
C PRO A 93 6.58 7.49 -3.80
N ILE A 94 6.43 8.61 -3.10
CA ILE A 94 7.17 9.87 -3.32
C ILE A 94 8.70 9.59 -3.38
N THR A 95 9.13 8.39 -2.98
CA THR A 95 10.48 7.83 -3.22
C THR A 95 10.86 7.56 -4.67
N THR A 96 9.96 7.46 -5.67
CA THR A 96 10.38 7.16 -7.06
C THR A 96 11.14 8.34 -7.67
N VAL A 97 10.69 9.57 -7.38
CA VAL A 97 11.43 10.80 -7.74
C VAL A 97 12.76 10.87 -6.96
N GLU A 98 12.74 10.50 -5.68
CA GLU A 98 13.95 10.51 -4.83
C GLU A 98 14.97 9.41 -5.22
N ARG A 99 14.51 8.22 -5.66
CA ARG A 99 15.37 7.13 -6.16
C ARG A 99 16.04 7.51 -7.48
N HIS A 100 15.32 8.15 -8.40
CA HIS A 100 15.91 8.65 -9.65
C HIS A 100 16.89 9.82 -9.39
N ARG A 101 16.56 10.73 -8.47
CA ARG A 101 17.45 11.82 -8.05
C ARG A 101 18.71 11.29 -7.35
N ARG A 102 18.61 10.28 -6.49
CA ARG A 102 19.77 9.64 -5.84
C ARG A 102 20.66 8.87 -6.81
N ARG A 103 20.10 8.24 -7.85
CA ARG A 103 20.90 7.62 -8.93
C ARG A 103 21.67 8.67 -9.74
N LYS A 104 21.02 9.77 -10.14
CA LYS A 104 21.68 10.86 -10.87
C LYS A 104 22.80 11.52 -10.07
N ASN A 105 22.60 11.71 -8.76
CA ASN A 105 23.60 12.32 -7.88
C ASN A 105 24.76 11.40 -7.46
N ARG A 106 24.66 10.08 -7.73
CA ARG A 106 25.78 9.13 -7.56
C ARG A 106 26.73 9.13 -8.75
N GLY A 107 26.23 9.29 -9.98
CA GLY A 107 27.07 9.33 -11.18
C GLY A 107 27.98 10.56 -11.28
N ASN A 108 27.64 11.66 -10.61
CA ASN A 108 28.39 12.92 -10.66
C ASN A 108 29.50 13.04 -9.59
N ARG A 109 29.67 12.06 -8.70
CA ARG A 109 30.68 12.11 -7.61
C ARG A 109 32.00 11.43 -7.95
N SER A 110 32.07 10.69 -9.05
CA SER A 110 33.24 9.88 -9.39
C SER A 110 34.28 10.60 -10.24
N THR A 111 34.06 11.86 -10.61
CA THR A 111 34.95 12.62 -11.53
C THR A 111 35.71 13.75 -10.84
N GLY A 112 35.73 13.78 -9.50
CA GLY A 112 36.16 14.93 -8.72
C GLY A 112 37.17 14.64 -7.62
N HIS A 113 38.08 13.67 -7.78
CA HIS A 113 39.31 13.60 -6.97
C HIS A 113 40.32 12.63 -7.57
N ASP A 114 41.27 13.16 -8.36
CA ASP A 114 42.65 12.65 -8.40
C ASP A 114 43.50 13.59 -9.25
N HIS A 115 43.77 14.76 -8.68
CA HIS A 115 44.80 15.68 -9.16
C HIS A 115 45.49 16.29 -7.96
N ARG A 116 46.06 15.46 -7.09
CA ARG A 116 47.10 15.86 -6.16
C ARG A 116 47.90 14.62 -5.78
N ASP A 117 49.00 14.43 -6.48
CA ASP A 117 50.24 13.85 -5.97
C ASP A 117 51.35 14.18 -6.98
N TYR A 118 51.65 15.49 -7.04
CA TYR A 118 52.92 15.99 -7.57
C TYR A 118 53.64 16.66 -6.40
N HIS A 119 54.95 16.38 -6.32
CA HIS A 119 55.99 17.00 -5.49
C HIS A 119 56.28 16.43 -4.09
N ALA A 120 57.31 15.57 -4.05
CA ALA A 120 58.42 15.47 -3.07
C ALA A 120 59.08 14.10 -3.32
N GLU A 121 60.38 13.85 -3.49
CA GLU A 121 61.68 14.50 -3.32
C GLU A 121 62.63 13.72 -4.26
N ASP A 122 63.21 14.35 -5.27
CA ASP A 122 64.58 14.87 -5.29
C ASP A 122 65.65 14.17 -4.41
N THR A 123 66.78 13.90 -5.07
CA THR A 123 68.12 13.67 -4.53
C THR A 123 68.31 12.68 -3.36
N ASP A 124 68.77 11.47 -3.70
CA ASP A 124 70.04 10.91 -3.19
C ASP A 124 70.02 9.40 -3.38
N LYS A 125 70.77 8.89 -4.38
CA LYS A 125 71.66 7.70 -4.30
C LYS A 125 72.48 7.63 -5.60
N VAL A 126 73.26 8.68 -5.86
CA VAL A 126 74.39 8.65 -6.80
C VAL A 126 75.61 9.15 -6.03
N HIS A 127 76.19 8.28 -5.21
CA HIS A 127 77.61 8.25 -4.85
C HIS A 127 77.82 7.32 -3.66
N HIS A 128 78.25 6.09 -3.93
CA HIS A 128 79.34 5.53 -3.14
C HIS A 128 80.35 4.93 -4.10
N SER A 129 81.26 5.80 -4.52
CA SER A 129 82.57 5.44 -5.03
C SER A 129 83.50 5.41 -3.84
N GLU A 130 83.90 4.21 -3.39
CA GLU A 130 85.17 4.02 -2.69
C GLU A 130 85.92 2.84 -3.32
N SER A 131 86.80 3.17 -4.27
CA SER A 131 88.25 2.85 -4.27
C SER A 131 88.76 2.16 -2.98
N HIS A 132 89.68 1.19 -2.94
CA HIS A 132 90.62 0.55 -3.88
C HIS A 132 91.36 -0.58 -3.08
N PRO A 133 92.50 -1.11 -3.54
CA PRO A 133 92.77 -2.52 -3.87
C PRO A 133 93.34 -3.40 -2.74
N SER A 134 93.27 -4.72 -2.90
CA SER A 134 94.31 -5.59 -2.31
C SER A 134 94.44 -6.95 -2.98
N ARG A 135 95.68 -7.20 -3.41
CA ARG A 135 96.35 -8.50 -3.57
C ARG A 135 96.12 -9.28 -4.86
N ALA A 136 96.93 -8.87 -5.84
CA ALA A 136 97.71 -9.82 -6.63
C ALA A 136 98.65 -10.63 -5.71
N SER A 137 98.56 -11.95 -5.78
CA SER A 137 99.67 -12.88 -5.52
C SER A 137 99.19 -14.29 -5.84
N MET A 138 99.38 -14.75 -7.08
CA MET A 138 99.52 -16.18 -7.37
C MET A 138 100.20 -16.32 -8.74
N ASP A 139 101.52 -16.17 -8.71
CA ASP A 139 102.46 -16.73 -9.69
C ASP A 139 103.71 -17.17 -8.89
N GLN A 140 104.37 -18.22 -9.37
CA GLN A 140 105.38 -19.11 -8.76
C GLN A 140 104.79 -20.20 -7.84
N GLY A 141 104.93 -21.50 -8.11
CA GLY A 141 105.93 -22.18 -8.93
C GLY A 141 106.74 -23.10 -8.03
N GLU A 142 106.36 -24.38 -7.98
CA GLU A 142 107.19 -25.55 -7.65
C GLU A 142 106.65 -26.76 -8.43
#